data_AF-J7U3U0-F1
#
_entry.id   AF-J7U3U0-F1
#
_cell.length_a   1.000
_cell.length_b   1.000
_cell.length_c   1.000
_cell.angle_alpha   90.00
_cell.angle_beta   90.00
_cell.angle_gamma   90.00
#
_symmetry.space_group_name_H-M   'P 1'
#
loop_
_entity.id
_entity.type
_entity.pdbx_description
1 polymer ?
#
loop_
_entity_poly.entity_id
_entity_poly.type
_entity_poly.pdbx_seq_one_letter_code
_entity_poly.pdbx_strand_id
1 'polypeptide(L)'
;MSQKTEKLQKVLAHAGHGSRREIESYIEAGRISIDGKTATLGDRIDVNTNAKIRLDGRILGIKDAQKNPCRVLAYYKPEGELCTRHDPDGRPTVFDRLPRIQGARWIAVGRLDVNTSGLLLFTTDGELANRLMHPSREVEREYAVRVFGEVDDAKRNQLLKGVQLEDGPASFRSLKFKGGEGINQWFNVSLTEGRNREVRRMWEAVGVQVSRLIRVRYGDIDLPKALPRGGWVELNLEKTNYLRELVGLPAETTTKVSVESDKRRIKANQIRRAVKRHSQVGTTASKRNSGRPSSTRQGTGNTQKRRTGK
;
A
#
# COMPACT_ATOMS: atom_id res chain seq x y z
N MET A 1 -33.01 -18.94 0.38
CA MET A 1 -31.90 -17.97 0.51
C MET A 1 -30.63 -18.67 0.03
N SER A 2 -29.94 -18.13 -0.97
CA SER A 2 -28.73 -18.78 -1.50
C SER A 2 -27.66 -18.82 -0.42
N GLN A 3 -27.21 -20.02 -0.03
CA GLN A 3 -26.12 -20.22 0.93
C GLN A 3 -24.84 -19.63 0.35
N LYS A 4 -24.49 -18.42 0.79
CA LYS A 4 -23.30 -17.72 0.31
C LYS A 4 -22.08 -18.28 1.03
N THR A 5 -21.61 -19.43 0.58
CA THR A 5 -20.35 -20.01 1.05
C THR A 5 -19.17 -19.20 0.51
N GLU A 6 -18.10 -19.05 1.28
CA GLU A 6 -16.85 -18.41 0.86
C GLU A 6 -15.65 -19.31 1.14
N LYS A 7 -14.58 -19.15 0.36
CA LYS A 7 -13.32 -19.89 0.59
C LYS A 7 -12.78 -19.61 1.99
N LEU A 8 -12.38 -20.65 2.72
CA LEU A 8 -11.94 -20.57 4.12
C LEU A 8 -10.84 -19.51 4.33
N GLN A 9 -9.83 -19.49 3.46
CA GLN A 9 -8.74 -18.53 3.52
C GLN A 9 -9.19 -17.08 3.31
N LYS A 10 -10.28 -16.85 2.57
CA LYS A 10 -10.84 -15.52 2.38
C LYS A 10 -11.50 -15.04 3.67
N VAL A 11 -12.31 -15.90 4.30
CA VAL A 11 -13.01 -15.61 5.55
C VAL A 11 -12.02 -15.32 6.68
N LEU A 12 -11.01 -16.18 6.85
CA LEU A 12 -9.99 -16.00 7.88
C LEU A 12 -9.11 -14.77 7.64
N ALA A 13 -8.74 -14.49 6.38
CA ALA A 13 -7.97 -13.29 6.04
C ALA A 13 -8.76 -12.00 6.29
N HIS A 14 -10.07 -12.02 6.06
CA HIS A 14 -10.96 -10.91 6.35
C HIS A 14 -11.09 -10.66 7.86
N ALA A 15 -11.18 -11.72 8.65
CA ALA A 15 -11.19 -11.67 10.11
C ALA A 15 -9.83 -11.27 10.74
N GLY A 16 -8.78 -11.11 9.94
CA GLY A 16 -7.48 -10.60 10.38
C GLY A 16 -6.47 -11.69 10.81
N HIS A 17 -6.73 -12.96 10.54
CA HIS A 17 -5.88 -14.10 10.95
C HIS A 17 -4.70 -14.38 10.02
N GLY A 18 -4.36 -13.46 9.11
CA GLY A 18 -3.23 -13.60 8.19
C GLY A 18 -3.55 -13.13 6.77
N SER A 19 -2.59 -13.33 5.86
CA SER A 19 -2.85 -13.20 4.42
C SER A 19 -3.54 -14.44 3.86
N ARG A 20 -4.21 -14.32 2.69
CA ARG A 20 -4.86 -15.48 2.05
C ARG A 20 -3.86 -16.62 1.80
N ARG A 21 -2.68 -16.29 1.25
CA ARG A 21 -1.62 -17.27 0.93
C ARG A 21 -1.00 -17.91 2.17
N GLU A 22 -0.82 -17.11 3.20
CA GLU A 22 -0.35 -17.60 4.50
C GLU A 22 -1.36 -18.59 5.10
N ILE A 23 -2.66 -18.25 5.05
CA ILE A 23 -3.70 -19.17 5.51
C ILE A 23 -3.78 -20.42 4.63
N GLU A 24 -3.60 -20.32 3.32
CA GLU A 24 -3.49 -21.48 2.43
C GLU A 24 -2.34 -22.40 2.86
N SER A 25 -1.18 -21.86 3.22
CA SER A 25 -0.06 -22.66 3.75
C SER A 25 -0.39 -23.36 5.08
N TYR A 26 -1.20 -22.73 5.94
CA TYR A 26 -1.68 -23.37 7.17
C TYR A 26 -2.70 -24.49 6.90
N ILE A 27 -3.54 -24.32 5.88
CA ILE A 27 -4.49 -25.36 5.45
C ILE A 27 -3.72 -26.55 4.88
N GLU A 28 -2.77 -26.32 3.97
CA GLU A 28 -1.94 -27.38 3.36
C GLU A 28 -1.13 -28.15 4.42
N ALA A 29 -0.66 -27.47 5.46
CA ALA A 29 0.03 -28.10 6.60
C ALA A 29 -0.90 -28.84 7.57
N GLY A 30 -2.22 -28.91 7.32
CA GLY A 30 -3.19 -29.59 8.17
C GLY A 30 -3.41 -28.93 9.53
N ARG A 31 -3.01 -27.65 9.68
CA ARG A 31 -3.05 -26.91 10.96
C ARG A 31 -4.42 -26.30 11.25
N ILE A 32 -5.29 -26.23 10.25
CA ILE A 32 -6.63 -25.65 10.37
C ILE A 32 -7.67 -26.76 10.40
N SER A 33 -8.62 -26.66 11.33
CA SER A 33 -9.78 -27.56 11.43
C SER A 33 -11.08 -26.78 11.48
N ILE A 34 -12.14 -27.36 10.92
CA ILE A 34 -13.53 -26.88 10.98
C ILE A 34 -14.34 -27.95 11.72
N ASP A 35 -14.91 -27.60 12.87
CA ASP A 35 -15.69 -28.52 13.70
C ASP A 35 -14.98 -29.85 14.01
N GLY A 36 -13.65 -29.78 14.16
CA GLY A 36 -12.80 -30.93 14.49
C GLY A 36 -12.31 -31.73 13.28
N LYS A 37 -12.75 -31.43 12.06
CA LYS A 37 -12.23 -32.03 10.83
C LYS A 37 -11.14 -31.14 10.23
N THR A 38 -10.00 -31.73 9.84
CA THR A 38 -8.92 -31.00 9.17
C THR A 38 -9.41 -30.42 7.85
N ALA A 39 -9.19 -29.12 7.65
CA ALA A 39 -9.57 -28.44 6.43
C ALA A 39 -8.59 -28.76 5.29
N THR A 40 -9.07 -28.74 4.05
CA THR A 40 -8.27 -28.93 2.84
C THR A 40 -8.30 -27.70 1.94
N LEU A 41 -7.30 -27.58 1.07
CA LEU A 41 -7.19 -26.41 0.21
C LEU A 41 -8.40 -26.33 -0.72
N GLY A 42 -9.11 -25.20 -0.62
CA GLY A 42 -10.30 -24.97 -1.42
C GLY A 42 -11.62 -25.18 -0.66
N ASP A 43 -11.57 -25.64 0.58
CA ASP A 43 -12.74 -25.69 1.46
C ASP A 43 -13.46 -24.35 1.52
N ARG A 44 -14.79 -24.44 1.61
CA ARG A 44 -15.70 -23.31 1.70
C ARG A 44 -16.49 -23.42 2.99
N ILE A 45 -16.77 -22.28 3.59
CA ILE A 45 -17.55 -22.19 4.81
C ILE A 45 -18.70 -21.22 4.61
N ASP A 46 -19.86 -21.56 5.16
CA ASP A 46 -20.94 -20.60 5.35
C ASP A 46 -20.63 -19.78 6.60
N VAL A 47 -20.36 -18.50 6.38
CA VAL A 47 -20.07 -17.49 7.39
C VAL A 47 -21.21 -17.27 8.40
N ASN A 48 -22.43 -17.70 8.08
CA ASN A 48 -23.59 -17.61 8.98
C ASN A 48 -23.70 -18.82 9.91
N THR A 49 -22.92 -19.87 9.70
CA THR A 49 -22.93 -21.06 10.56
C THR A 49 -22.09 -20.84 11.83
N ASN A 50 -22.43 -21.57 12.90
CA ASN A 50 -21.69 -21.58 14.16
C ASN A 50 -20.42 -22.45 14.12
N ALA A 51 -19.90 -22.73 12.92
CA ALA A 51 -18.75 -23.59 12.71
C ALA A 51 -17.53 -23.10 13.51
N LYS A 52 -16.91 -24.01 14.27
CA LYS A 52 -15.75 -23.73 15.12
C LYS A 52 -14.48 -23.97 14.32
N ILE A 53 -13.92 -22.89 13.79
CA ILE A 53 -12.62 -22.92 13.11
C ILE A 53 -11.51 -22.85 14.16
N ARG A 54 -10.50 -23.71 14.04
CA ARG A 54 -9.30 -23.68 14.88
C ARG A 54 -8.04 -23.67 14.04
N LEU A 55 -7.02 -22.95 14.50
CA LEU A 55 -5.64 -23.04 14.03
C LEU A 55 -4.79 -23.56 15.20
N ASP A 56 -4.12 -24.68 15.04
CA ASP A 56 -3.33 -25.36 16.08
C ASP A 56 -4.13 -25.51 17.42
N GLY A 57 -5.40 -25.90 17.31
CA GLY A 57 -6.31 -26.06 18.45
C GLY A 57 -6.90 -24.75 19.02
N ARG A 58 -6.39 -23.57 18.65
CA ARG A 58 -6.93 -22.27 19.10
C ARG A 58 -8.11 -21.84 18.25
N ILE A 59 -9.23 -21.48 18.89
CA ILE A 59 -10.44 -21.02 18.20
C ILE A 59 -10.19 -19.66 17.53
N LEU A 60 -10.52 -19.57 16.24
CA LEU A 60 -10.45 -18.33 15.47
C LEU A 60 -11.82 -17.65 15.42
N GLY A 61 -11.90 -16.42 15.93
CA GLY A 61 -13.12 -15.61 15.83
C GLY A 61 -13.33 -15.08 14.41
N ILE A 62 -14.49 -15.40 13.81
CA ILE A 62 -14.89 -14.90 12.48
C ILE A 62 -16.16 -14.04 12.49
N LYS A 63 -16.97 -14.11 13.56
CA LYS A 63 -18.29 -13.46 13.64
C LYS A 63 -18.22 -11.94 13.68
N ASP A 64 -17.22 -11.38 14.35
CA ASP A 64 -17.06 -9.93 14.47
C ASP A 64 -16.69 -9.28 13.14
N ALA A 65 -16.06 -10.04 12.23
CA ALA A 65 -15.66 -9.55 10.93
C ALA A 65 -16.86 -9.14 10.06
N GLN A 66 -18.00 -9.83 10.18
CA GLN A 66 -19.22 -9.50 9.43
C GLN A 66 -19.96 -8.28 9.95
N LYS A 67 -19.81 -7.96 11.24
CA LYS A 67 -20.44 -6.79 11.86
C LYS A 67 -19.60 -5.53 11.72
N ASN A 68 -18.36 -5.65 11.25
CA ASN A 68 -17.48 -4.50 11.09
C ASN A 68 -17.83 -3.76 9.79
N PRO A 69 -18.20 -2.46 9.86
CA PRO A 69 -18.43 -1.68 8.66
C PRO A 69 -17.17 -1.60 7.80
N CYS A 70 -17.33 -1.45 6.49
CA CYS A 70 -16.23 -1.10 5.61
C CYS A 70 -15.62 0.25 6.03
N ARG A 71 -14.32 0.24 6.35
CA ARG A 71 -13.56 1.43 6.71
C ARG A 71 -12.55 1.74 5.62
N VAL A 72 -12.27 3.02 5.40
CA VAL A 72 -11.27 3.48 4.43
C VAL A 72 -10.38 4.55 5.05
N LEU A 73 -9.06 4.42 4.92
CA LEU A 73 -8.09 5.45 5.26
C LEU A 73 -7.53 6.10 3.98
N ALA A 74 -7.38 7.42 4.01
CA ALA A 74 -6.49 8.14 3.13
C ALA A 74 -5.15 8.35 3.84
N TYR A 75 -4.08 7.77 3.29
CA TYR A 75 -2.72 7.88 3.80
C TYR A 75 -1.87 8.74 2.88
N TYR A 76 -1.13 9.70 3.44
CA TYR A 76 -0.09 10.40 2.70
C TYR A 76 1.22 9.61 2.82
N LYS A 77 1.43 8.64 1.94
CA LYS A 77 2.66 7.87 1.87
C LYS A 77 3.87 8.80 1.62
N PRO A 78 4.92 8.78 2.45
CA PRO A 78 6.18 9.42 2.13
C PRO A 78 7.03 8.55 1.19
N GLU A 79 8.09 9.14 0.66
CA GLU A 79 9.18 8.36 0.06
C GLU A 79 9.92 7.55 1.14
N GLY A 80 10.55 6.45 0.74
CA GLY A 80 11.30 5.54 1.61
C GLY A 80 10.50 4.40 2.22
N GLU A 81 9.16 4.43 2.16
CA GLU A 81 8.33 3.32 2.64
C GLU A 81 7.94 2.34 1.54
N LEU A 82 7.94 1.05 1.88
CA LEU A 82 7.50 -0.03 1.01
C LEU A 82 6.01 -0.35 1.21
N CYS A 83 5.33 -0.62 0.09
CA CYS A 83 3.96 -1.14 0.10
C CYS A 83 3.93 -2.68 0.27
N THR A 84 4.53 -3.19 1.34
CA THR A 84 4.53 -4.62 1.72
C THR A 84 4.16 -4.79 3.19
N ARG A 85 3.57 -5.93 3.56
CA ARG A 85 3.28 -6.25 4.97
C ARG A 85 4.49 -6.76 5.72
N HIS A 86 5.42 -7.39 5.01
CA HIS A 86 6.64 -7.92 5.57
C HIS A 86 7.76 -7.64 4.58
N ASP A 87 8.82 -7.01 5.08
CA ASP A 87 10.06 -6.79 4.34
C ASP A 87 11.17 -7.59 5.04
N PRO A 88 11.80 -8.56 4.35
CA PRO A 88 12.88 -9.37 4.94
C PRO A 88 14.07 -8.54 5.43
N ASP A 89 14.33 -7.40 4.79
CA ASP A 89 15.43 -6.50 5.13
C ASP A 89 15.07 -5.50 6.25
N GLY A 90 13.85 -5.60 6.80
CA GLY A 90 13.38 -4.75 7.89
C GLY A 90 13.21 -3.28 7.52
N ARG A 91 13.06 -2.93 6.24
CA ARG A 91 12.83 -1.55 5.79
C ARG A 91 11.44 -1.07 6.20
N PRO A 92 11.25 0.25 6.40
CA PRO A 92 9.95 0.81 6.79
C PRO A 92 8.84 0.46 5.81
N THR A 93 7.68 0.08 6.34
CA THR A 93 6.49 -0.24 5.55
C THR A 93 5.37 0.76 5.78
N VAL A 94 4.49 0.89 4.78
CA VAL A 94 3.28 1.72 4.89
C VAL A 94 2.30 1.25 5.97
N PHE A 95 2.47 0.04 6.52
CA PHE A 95 1.60 -0.50 7.56
C PHE A 95 2.05 -0.14 8.98
N ASP A 96 3.32 0.24 9.17
CA ASP A 96 3.94 0.41 10.49
C ASP A 96 3.24 1.47 11.35
N ARG A 97 2.61 2.46 10.71
CA ARG A 97 2.00 3.64 11.35
C ARG A 97 0.47 3.65 11.34
N LEU A 98 -0.15 2.61 10.79
CA LEU A 98 -1.61 2.53 10.70
C LEU A 98 -2.25 2.22 12.06
N PRO A 99 -3.50 2.65 12.29
CA PRO A 99 -4.18 2.35 13.53
C PRO A 99 -4.42 0.85 13.64
N ARG A 100 -4.17 0.25 14.81
CA ARG A 100 -4.52 -1.14 15.07
C ARG A 100 -6.04 -1.29 15.06
N ILE A 101 -6.52 -2.41 14.52
CA ILE A 101 -7.95 -2.74 14.47
C ILE A 101 -8.12 -4.19 14.93
N GLN A 102 -9.17 -4.45 15.71
CA GLN A 102 -9.51 -5.79 16.20
C GLN A 102 -10.47 -6.47 15.22
N GLY A 103 -10.28 -7.76 14.97
CA GLY A 103 -11.16 -8.58 14.13
C GLY A 103 -11.19 -8.19 12.64
N ALA A 104 -10.18 -7.43 12.18
CA ALA A 104 -10.03 -7.01 10.79
C ALA A 104 -8.55 -6.66 10.51
N ARG A 105 -8.22 -6.34 9.25
CA ARG A 105 -6.89 -5.84 8.88
C ARG A 105 -6.95 -4.80 7.75
N TRP A 106 -5.99 -3.88 7.72
CA TRP A 106 -5.87 -2.90 6.63
C TRP A 106 -5.33 -3.52 5.34
N ILE A 107 -5.98 -3.25 4.22
CA ILE A 107 -5.59 -3.72 2.89
C ILE A 107 -5.23 -2.49 2.08
N ALA A 108 -4.00 -2.43 1.56
CA ALA A 108 -3.58 -1.35 0.67
C ALA A 108 -4.33 -1.45 -0.67
N VAL A 109 -4.85 -0.33 -1.16
CA VAL A 109 -5.44 -0.22 -2.50
C VAL A 109 -4.32 0.17 -3.47
N GLY A 110 -3.77 -0.86 -4.10
CA GLY A 110 -2.64 -0.77 -5.01
C GLY A 110 -1.32 -0.56 -4.27
N ARG A 111 -0.31 -0.13 -5.02
CA ARG A 111 1.03 0.16 -4.51
C ARG A 111 1.49 1.51 -5.03
N LEU A 112 2.44 2.09 -4.31
CA LEU A 112 3.28 3.20 -4.77
C LEU A 112 4.73 2.78 -4.58
N ASP A 113 5.58 3.14 -5.54
CA ASP A 113 7.01 2.84 -5.45
C ASP A 113 7.63 3.48 -4.20
N VAL A 114 8.77 2.95 -3.78
CA VAL A 114 9.52 3.47 -2.64
C VAL A 114 9.85 4.97 -2.80
N ASN A 115 10.17 5.41 -4.02
CA ASN A 115 10.49 6.80 -4.37
C ASN A 115 9.28 7.58 -4.92
N THR A 116 8.07 7.12 -4.61
CA THR A 116 6.82 7.81 -4.95
C THR A 116 6.07 8.14 -3.67
N SER A 117 5.63 9.39 -3.56
CA SER A 117 4.82 9.88 -2.43
C SER A 117 3.37 10.09 -2.82
N GLY A 118 2.53 10.42 -1.85
CA GLY A 118 1.16 10.87 -2.07
C GLY A 118 0.11 9.91 -1.54
N LEU A 119 -1.10 10.03 -2.06
CA LEU A 119 -2.28 9.33 -1.59
C LEU A 119 -2.16 7.82 -1.78
N LEU A 120 -2.27 7.07 -0.69
CA LEU A 120 -2.48 5.62 -0.70
C LEU A 120 -3.75 5.34 0.12
N LEU A 121 -4.71 4.66 -0.49
CA LEU A 121 -5.91 4.25 0.24
C LEU A 121 -5.65 2.92 0.95
N PHE A 122 -6.22 2.77 2.14
CA PHE A 122 -6.35 1.48 2.83
C PHE A 122 -7.80 1.20 3.12
N THR A 123 -8.22 -0.05 3.06
CA THR A 123 -9.57 -0.45 3.45
C THR A 123 -9.58 -1.74 4.25
N THR A 124 -10.62 -1.98 5.03
CA THR A 124 -10.87 -3.28 5.66
C THR A 124 -11.61 -4.24 4.73
N ASP A 125 -12.22 -3.75 3.65
CA ASP A 125 -12.99 -4.54 2.69
C ASP A 125 -12.11 -4.97 1.51
N GLY A 126 -11.81 -6.28 1.45
CA GLY A 126 -10.98 -6.85 0.40
C GLY A 126 -11.62 -6.82 -0.99
N GLU A 127 -12.95 -6.83 -1.08
CA GLU A 127 -13.67 -6.72 -2.36
C GLU A 127 -13.56 -5.30 -2.90
N LEU A 128 -13.76 -4.29 -2.05
CA LEU A 128 -13.55 -2.88 -2.42
C LEU A 128 -12.11 -2.66 -2.90
N ALA A 129 -11.11 -3.15 -2.16
CA ALA A 129 -9.71 -3.03 -2.55
C ALA A 129 -9.45 -3.67 -3.92
N ASN A 130 -9.94 -4.90 -4.14
CA ASN A 130 -9.78 -5.62 -5.40
C ASN A 130 -10.39 -4.86 -6.57
N ARG A 131 -11.64 -4.40 -6.45
CA ARG A 131 -12.31 -3.69 -7.54
C ARG A 131 -11.69 -2.34 -7.84
N LEU A 132 -11.26 -1.59 -6.83
CA LEU A 132 -10.55 -0.31 -7.04
C LEU A 132 -9.21 -0.48 -7.76
N MET A 133 -8.54 -1.62 -7.57
CA MET A 133 -7.27 -1.94 -8.23
C MET A 133 -7.46 -2.52 -9.63
N HIS A 134 -8.57 -3.21 -9.88
CA HIS A 134 -8.77 -3.95 -11.11
C HIS A 134 -8.86 -3.02 -12.34
N PRO A 135 -8.08 -3.23 -13.41
CA PRO A 135 -8.07 -2.36 -14.58
C PRO A 135 -9.44 -2.18 -15.24
N SER A 136 -10.30 -3.21 -15.22
CA SER A 136 -11.65 -3.15 -15.81
C SER A 136 -12.60 -2.14 -15.15
N ARG A 137 -12.24 -1.58 -13.99
CA ARG A 137 -13.02 -0.51 -13.34
C ARG A 137 -12.54 0.88 -13.72
N GLU A 138 -11.42 0.98 -14.44
CA GLU A 138 -10.85 2.21 -14.98
C GLU A 138 -10.80 3.39 -13.98
N VAL A 139 -10.60 3.06 -12.70
CA VAL A 139 -10.60 4.07 -11.63
C VAL A 139 -9.42 5.00 -11.84
N GLU A 140 -9.71 6.29 -11.98
CA GLU A 140 -8.69 7.28 -12.30
C GLU A 140 -7.69 7.46 -11.14
N ARG A 141 -6.42 7.60 -11.47
CA ARG A 141 -5.35 8.02 -10.57
C ARG A 141 -4.69 9.26 -11.16
N GLU A 142 -4.59 10.32 -10.36
CA GLU A 142 -3.95 11.56 -10.77
C GLU A 142 -2.63 11.75 -10.05
N TYR A 143 -1.61 12.16 -10.79
CA TYR A 143 -0.27 12.40 -10.29
C TYR A 143 0.16 13.83 -10.61
N ALA A 144 0.72 14.51 -9.62
CA ALA A 144 1.56 15.68 -9.84
C ALA A 144 2.99 15.20 -10.08
N VAL A 145 3.53 15.53 -11.25
CA VAL A 145 4.83 15.09 -11.74
C VAL A 145 5.71 16.29 -11.96
N ARG A 146 6.89 16.29 -11.35
CA ARG A 146 7.96 17.21 -11.74
C ARG A 146 8.89 16.49 -12.69
N VAL A 147 9.02 17.02 -13.89
CA VAL A 147 9.88 16.48 -14.93
C VAL A 147 11.14 17.30 -15.08
N PHE A 148 12.17 16.68 -15.65
CA PHE A 148 13.43 17.27 -16.04
C PHE A 148 13.65 17.00 -17.52
N GLY A 149 13.70 18.07 -18.31
CA GLY A 149 13.83 18.03 -19.78
C GLY A 149 12.81 18.94 -20.46
N GLU A 150 13.02 19.16 -21.76
CA GLU A 150 12.12 19.97 -22.58
C GLU A 150 10.85 19.20 -22.95
N VAL A 151 9.69 19.80 -22.68
CA VAL A 151 8.37 19.25 -23.01
C VAL A 151 7.68 20.20 -23.98
N ASP A 152 7.76 19.88 -25.26
CA ASP A 152 7.06 20.58 -26.34
C ASP A 152 5.65 19.99 -26.58
N ASP A 153 4.89 20.63 -27.47
CA ASP A 153 3.56 20.14 -27.86
C ASP A 153 3.58 18.77 -28.55
N ALA A 154 4.65 18.44 -29.26
CA ALA A 154 4.78 17.15 -29.93
C ALA A 154 4.83 16.00 -28.90
N LYS A 155 5.67 16.12 -27.86
CA LYS A 155 5.76 15.15 -26.77
C LYS A 155 4.47 15.07 -25.98
N ARG A 156 3.81 16.21 -25.69
CA ARG A 156 2.49 16.21 -25.03
C ARG A 156 1.47 15.41 -25.83
N ASN A 157 1.42 15.63 -27.15
CA ASN A 157 0.51 14.91 -28.04
C ASN A 157 0.85 13.42 -28.14
N GLN A 158 2.14 13.05 -28.17
CA GLN A 158 2.55 11.64 -28.13
C GLN A 158 2.08 10.95 -26.84
N LEU A 159 2.28 11.58 -25.69
CA LEU A 159 1.86 11.02 -24.40
C LEU A 159 0.33 10.87 -24.26
N LEU A 160 -0.45 11.76 -24.90
CA LEU A 160 -1.91 11.69 -24.92
C LEU A 160 -2.44 10.67 -25.94
N LYS A 161 -1.82 10.56 -27.12
CA LYS A 161 -2.20 9.59 -28.17
C LYS A 161 -1.78 8.17 -27.82
N GLY A 162 -0.62 8.04 -27.18
CA GLY A 162 -0.04 6.77 -26.76
C GLY A 162 1.42 6.63 -27.16
N VAL A 163 2.20 6.03 -26.27
CA VAL A 163 3.61 5.67 -26.48
C VAL A 163 3.77 4.17 -26.31
N GLN A 164 4.75 3.59 -27.01
CA GLN A 164 5.08 2.18 -26.87
C GLN A 164 6.00 1.98 -25.66
N LEU A 165 5.58 1.15 -24.71
CA LEU A 165 6.44 0.68 -23.62
C LEU A 165 6.79 -0.80 -23.84
N GLU A 166 7.74 -1.32 -23.05
CA GLU A 166 8.18 -2.73 -23.12
C GLU A 166 7.04 -3.74 -22.95
N ASP A 167 6.08 -3.44 -22.08
CA ASP A 167 4.90 -4.26 -21.75
C ASP A 167 3.64 -3.83 -22.50
N GLY A 168 3.75 -3.05 -23.58
CA GLY A 168 2.63 -2.65 -24.45
C GLY A 168 2.40 -1.13 -24.53
N PRO A 169 1.45 -0.69 -25.38
CA PRO A 169 1.10 0.73 -25.52
C PRO A 169 0.53 1.31 -24.21
N ALA A 170 0.75 2.61 -23.98
CA ALA A 170 0.21 3.33 -22.82
C ALA A 170 -0.04 4.80 -23.19
N SER A 171 -1.10 5.40 -22.65
CA SER A 171 -1.42 6.82 -22.86
C SER A 171 -1.92 7.48 -21.57
N PHE A 172 -1.67 8.79 -21.44
CA PHE A 172 -2.26 9.56 -20.35
C PHE A 172 -3.69 9.92 -20.74
N ARG A 173 -4.63 9.73 -19.81
CA ARG A 173 -6.00 10.20 -19.99
C ARG A 173 -6.07 11.73 -20.02
N SER A 174 -5.24 12.38 -19.20
CA SER A 174 -5.06 13.83 -19.24
C SER A 174 -3.63 14.21 -18.89
N LEU A 175 -3.16 15.32 -19.47
CA LEU A 175 -1.86 15.92 -19.20
C LEU A 175 -2.06 17.44 -19.17
N LYS A 176 -1.85 18.05 -18.00
CA LYS A 176 -2.08 19.49 -17.77
C LYS A 176 -0.82 20.12 -17.21
N PHE A 177 -0.29 21.14 -17.88
CA PHE A 177 0.81 21.94 -17.35
C PHE A 177 0.36 22.69 -16.08
N LYS A 178 1.22 22.73 -15.07
CA LYS A 178 0.95 23.34 -13.76
C LYS A 178 1.99 24.41 -13.36
N GLY A 179 2.88 24.78 -14.27
CA GLY A 179 3.93 25.77 -14.03
C GLY A 179 5.32 25.17 -13.88
N GLY A 180 6.30 26.04 -13.68
CA GLY A 180 7.73 25.70 -13.67
C GLY A 180 8.48 26.58 -14.66
N GLU A 181 9.79 26.70 -14.44
CA GLU A 181 10.68 27.54 -15.24
C GLU A 181 11.90 26.74 -15.69
N GLY A 182 12.37 27.04 -16.90
CA GLY A 182 13.47 26.32 -17.54
C GLY A 182 13.18 24.82 -17.68
N ILE A 183 14.18 24.01 -17.36
CA ILE A 183 14.16 22.55 -17.55
C ILE A 183 13.33 21.78 -16.51
N ASN A 184 12.83 22.44 -15.46
CA ASN A 184 12.03 21.81 -14.41
C ASN A 184 10.58 22.26 -14.50
N GLN A 185 9.70 21.38 -14.95
CA GLN A 185 8.30 21.67 -15.19
C GLN A 185 7.39 20.74 -14.39
N TRP A 186 6.23 21.24 -13.98
CA TRP A 186 5.19 20.48 -13.30
C TRP A 186 4.02 20.17 -14.23
N PHE A 187 3.58 18.93 -14.19
CA PHE A 187 2.40 18.46 -14.89
C PHE A 187 1.49 17.69 -13.93
N ASN A 188 0.18 17.86 -14.07
CA ASN A 188 -0.78 16.89 -13.57
C ASN A 188 -1.10 15.91 -14.70
N VAL A 189 -0.95 14.62 -14.43
CA VAL A 189 -1.28 13.55 -15.37
C VAL A 189 -2.27 12.59 -14.74
N SER A 190 -3.17 12.00 -15.53
CA SER A 190 -4.07 10.97 -15.06
C SER A 190 -4.04 9.68 -15.88
N LEU A 191 -4.27 8.56 -15.20
CA LEU A 191 -4.26 7.20 -15.73
C LEU A 191 -5.44 6.41 -15.17
N THR A 192 -5.96 5.46 -15.94
CA THR A 192 -7.01 4.52 -15.52
C THR A 192 -6.48 3.10 -15.27
N GLU A 193 -5.20 2.87 -15.52
CA GLU A 193 -4.45 1.67 -15.16
C GLU A 193 -3.32 1.99 -14.15
N GLY A 194 -2.44 1.04 -13.89
CA GLY A 194 -1.41 1.15 -12.85
C GLY A 194 -0.31 0.11 -13.02
N ARG A 195 0.27 0.04 -14.23
CA ARG A 195 1.42 -0.85 -14.52
C ARG A 195 2.65 -0.41 -13.72
N ASN A 196 3.63 -1.31 -13.60
CA ASN A 196 4.84 -1.01 -12.83
C ASN A 196 5.53 0.25 -13.38
N ARG A 197 5.74 1.25 -12.51
CA ARG A 197 6.43 2.51 -12.83
C ARG A 197 5.91 3.25 -14.09
N GLU A 198 4.65 3.03 -14.45
CA GLU A 198 4.05 3.45 -15.71
C GLU A 198 4.26 4.93 -16.05
N VAL A 199 3.91 5.83 -15.11
CA VAL A 199 4.11 7.29 -15.30
C VAL A 199 5.56 7.62 -15.66
N ARG A 200 6.54 7.00 -14.99
CA ARG A 200 7.97 7.27 -15.24
C ARG A 200 8.38 6.78 -16.61
N ARG A 201 8.01 5.56 -16.96
CA ARG A 201 8.33 4.93 -18.26
C ARG A 201 7.71 5.70 -19.43
N MET A 202 6.51 6.23 -19.25
CA MET A 202 5.87 7.08 -20.26
C MET A 202 6.65 8.38 -20.52
N TRP A 203 7.04 9.10 -19.47
CA TRP A 203 7.90 10.29 -19.64
C TRP A 203 9.26 9.93 -20.24
N GLU A 204 9.87 8.83 -19.81
CA GLU A 204 11.15 8.34 -20.33
C GLU A 204 11.06 7.98 -21.83
N ALA A 205 9.94 7.43 -22.29
CA ALA A 205 9.70 7.09 -23.70
C ALA A 205 9.71 8.31 -24.63
N VAL A 206 9.49 9.53 -24.12
CA VAL A 206 9.60 10.79 -24.86
C VAL A 206 10.88 11.58 -24.52
N GLY A 207 11.86 10.90 -23.90
CA GLY A 207 13.16 11.47 -23.55
C GLY A 207 13.12 12.46 -22.38
N VAL A 208 12.17 12.31 -21.45
CA VAL A 208 11.98 13.22 -20.30
C VAL A 208 12.08 12.45 -18.99
N GLN A 209 12.87 12.95 -18.03
CA GLN A 209 13.05 12.28 -16.75
C GLN A 209 12.07 12.77 -15.68
N VAL A 210 11.64 11.88 -14.78
CA VAL A 210 10.77 12.26 -13.64
C VAL A 210 11.60 12.46 -12.38
N SER A 211 11.76 13.71 -11.96
CA SER A 211 12.47 14.07 -10.73
C SER A 211 11.60 13.93 -9.47
N ARG A 212 10.28 14.10 -9.58
CA ARG A 212 9.36 13.92 -8.45
C ARG A 212 8.00 13.42 -8.91
N LEU A 213 7.43 12.48 -8.15
CA LEU A 213 6.14 11.89 -8.44
C LEU A 213 5.28 11.82 -7.18
N ILE A 214 4.10 12.43 -7.24
CA ILE A 214 3.17 12.49 -6.11
C ILE A 214 1.79 12.08 -6.61
N ARG A 215 1.20 11.00 -6.07
CA ARG A 215 -0.21 10.71 -6.34
C ARG A 215 -1.08 11.67 -5.56
N VAL A 216 -1.83 12.52 -6.25
CA VAL A 216 -2.64 13.58 -5.63
C VAL A 216 -4.11 13.19 -5.51
N ARG A 217 -4.59 12.22 -6.31
CA ARG A 217 -5.99 11.79 -6.29
C ARG A 217 -6.14 10.32 -6.72
N TYR A 218 -7.17 9.65 -6.17
CA TYR A 218 -7.59 8.29 -6.53
C TYR A 218 -9.12 8.22 -6.57
N GLY A 219 -9.73 7.98 -7.74
CA GLY A 219 -11.14 8.29 -7.96
C GLY A 219 -11.40 9.78 -7.70
N ASP A 220 -12.44 10.12 -6.94
CA ASP A 220 -12.67 11.50 -6.46
C ASP A 220 -12.21 11.71 -5.01
N ILE A 221 -11.27 10.88 -4.54
CA ILE A 221 -10.62 11.09 -3.25
C ILE A 221 -9.30 11.82 -3.47
N ASP A 222 -9.30 13.11 -3.15
CA ASP A 222 -8.08 13.92 -3.12
C ASP A 222 -7.20 13.60 -1.92
N LEU A 223 -5.90 13.80 -2.10
CA LEU A 223 -4.93 13.88 -1.02
C LEU A 223 -5.30 15.08 -0.12
N PRO A 224 -5.71 14.86 1.14
CA PRO A 224 -6.20 15.95 1.97
C PRO A 224 -5.08 16.97 2.25
N LYS A 225 -5.31 18.24 1.91
CA LYS A 225 -4.29 19.32 2.01
C LYS A 225 -3.67 19.47 3.41
N ALA A 226 -4.47 19.25 4.45
CA ALA A 226 -4.03 19.38 5.85
C ALA A 226 -3.30 18.13 6.39
N LEU A 227 -3.26 17.03 5.62
CA LEU A 227 -2.65 15.78 6.06
C LEU A 227 -1.12 15.89 5.90
N PRO A 228 -0.33 15.72 6.98
CA PRO A 228 1.13 15.70 6.86
C PRO A 228 1.59 14.41 6.19
N ARG A 229 2.79 14.43 5.59
CA ARG A 229 3.44 13.21 5.08
C ARG A 229 3.60 12.18 6.19
N GLY A 230 3.28 10.94 5.88
CA GLY A 230 3.23 9.84 6.83
C GLY A 230 2.01 9.84 7.75
N GLY A 231 1.09 10.80 7.59
CA GLY A 231 -0.18 10.82 8.29
C GLY A 231 -1.27 10.08 7.52
N TRP A 232 -2.27 9.59 8.26
CA TRP A 232 -3.52 9.04 7.70
C TRP A 232 -4.72 9.76 8.31
N VAL A 233 -5.83 9.77 7.57
CA VAL A 233 -7.16 10.14 8.06
C VAL A 233 -8.16 9.09 7.61
N GLU A 234 -9.12 8.77 8.46
CA GLU A 234 -10.23 7.87 8.10
C GLU A 234 -11.31 8.66 7.36
N LEU A 235 -11.78 8.13 6.24
CA LEU A 235 -12.83 8.72 5.43
C LEU A 235 -14.18 8.61 6.14
N ASN A 236 -15.05 9.59 5.94
CA ASN A 236 -16.42 9.56 6.44
C ASN A 236 -17.27 8.55 5.63
N LEU A 237 -18.50 8.32 6.06
CA LEU A 237 -19.43 7.39 5.42
C LEU A 237 -19.71 7.78 3.97
N GLU A 238 -19.94 9.06 3.71
CA GLU A 238 -20.17 9.62 2.36
C GLU A 238 -19.04 9.26 1.38
N LYS A 239 -17.78 9.59 1.72
CA LYS A 239 -16.63 9.26 0.84
C LYS A 239 -16.38 7.76 0.72
N THR A 240 -16.71 7.00 1.77
CA THR A 240 -16.63 5.54 1.73
C THR A 240 -17.67 4.96 0.77
N ASN A 241 -18.91 5.47 0.81
CA ASN A 241 -19.99 5.03 -0.07
C ASN A 241 -19.75 5.45 -1.51
N TYR A 242 -19.23 6.65 -1.75
CA TYR A 242 -18.76 7.06 -3.08
C TYR A 242 -17.79 6.02 -3.68
N LEU A 243 -16.75 5.60 -2.92
CA LEU A 243 -15.80 4.61 -3.41
C LEU A 243 -16.43 3.25 -3.69
N ARG A 244 -17.47 2.87 -2.92
CA ARG A 244 -18.20 1.61 -3.08
C ARG A 244 -19.08 1.65 -4.32
N GLU A 245 -19.86 2.71 -4.48
CA GLU A 245 -20.74 2.94 -5.63
C GLU A 245 -19.94 3.01 -6.93
N LEU A 246 -18.78 3.70 -6.91
CA LEU A 246 -17.85 3.78 -8.05
C LEU A 246 -17.47 2.40 -8.60
N VAL A 247 -17.44 1.38 -7.75
CA VAL A 247 -17.10 0.00 -8.15
C VAL A 247 -18.29 -0.97 -8.05
N GLY A 248 -19.52 -0.46 -8.01
CA GLY A 248 -20.76 -1.24 -7.98
C GLY A 248 -20.91 -2.12 -6.73
N LEU A 249 -20.46 -1.63 -5.58
CA LEU A 249 -20.74 -2.21 -4.28
C LEU A 249 -21.86 -1.43 -3.59
N PRO A 250 -22.73 -2.11 -2.81
CA PRO A 250 -23.82 -1.45 -2.09
C PRO A 250 -23.26 -0.52 -1.02
N ALA A 251 -23.93 0.61 -0.79
CA ALA A 251 -23.57 1.56 0.26
C ALA A 251 -23.57 0.91 1.65
N GLU A 252 -22.64 1.34 2.51
CA GLU A 252 -22.67 1.06 3.94
C GLU A 252 -23.68 1.97 4.63
N THR A 253 -24.28 1.46 5.70
CA THR A 253 -25.23 2.20 6.55
C THR A 253 -24.63 2.68 7.86
N THR A 254 -23.45 2.17 8.24
CA THR A 254 -22.81 2.46 9.52
C THR A 254 -21.35 2.86 9.35
N THR A 255 -20.82 3.66 10.27
CA THR A 255 -19.41 4.07 10.29
C THR A 255 -18.87 4.12 11.72
N LYS A 256 -17.56 3.87 11.88
CA LYS A 256 -16.87 4.07 13.17
C LYS A 256 -16.31 5.49 13.33
N VAL A 257 -16.45 6.35 12.33
CA VAL A 257 -16.02 7.75 12.41
C VAL A 257 -17.11 8.58 13.06
N SER A 258 -16.83 9.19 14.22
CA SER A 258 -17.76 10.12 14.87
C SER A 258 -18.00 11.35 14.00
N VAL A 259 -19.26 11.78 13.89
CA VAL A 259 -19.71 12.91 13.04
C VAL A 259 -19.23 14.28 13.56
N GLU A 260 -18.77 14.38 14.81
CA GLU A 260 -18.37 15.65 15.43
C GLU A 260 -17.12 16.29 14.79
N SER A 261 -17.35 17.49 14.23
CA SER A 261 -16.40 18.38 13.55
C SER A 261 -15.19 18.79 14.41
N ASP A 262 -15.33 18.88 15.74
CA ASP A 262 -14.29 19.37 16.66
C ASP A 262 -13.11 18.40 16.84
N LYS A 263 -13.29 17.12 16.55
CA LYS A 263 -12.22 16.10 16.67
C LYS A 263 -11.17 16.18 15.56
N ARG A 264 -11.44 16.86 14.43
CA ARG A 264 -10.49 16.97 13.30
C ARG A 264 -9.18 17.64 13.70
N ARG A 265 -9.23 18.66 14.56
CA ARG A 265 -8.06 19.43 15.03
C ARG A 265 -7.22 18.63 16.05
N ILE A 266 -7.87 17.86 16.92
CA ILE A 266 -7.21 16.98 17.90
C ILE A 266 -6.51 15.80 17.18
N LYS A 267 -7.16 15.21 16.18
CA LYS A 267 -6.60 14.09 15.40
C LYS A 267 -5.40 14.53 14.57
N ALA A 268 -5.41 15.74 13.99
CA ALA A 268 -4.25 16.30 13.28
C ALA A 268 -3.01 16.42 14.17
N ASN A 269 -3.17 16.85 15.43
CA ASN A 269 -2.07 16.93 16.40
C ASN A 269 -1.56 15.54 16.82
N GLN A 270 -2.44 14.56 17.00
CA GLN A 270 -2.03 13.17 17.26
C GLN A 270 -1.29 12.56 16.07
N ILE A 271 -1.76 12.79 14.84
CA ILE A 271 -1.10 12.37 13.60
C ILE A 271 0.30 12.98 13.52
N ARG A 272 0.43 14.30 13.75
CA ARG A 272 1.75 14.97 13.79
C ARG A 272 2.68 14.38 14.85
N ARG A 273 2.17 14.07 16.05
CA ARG A 273 2.95 13.42 17.11
C ARG A 273 3.38 11.99 16.73
N ALA A 274 2.52 11.22 16.06
CA ALA A 274 2.86 9.88 15.57
C ALA A 274 3.94 9.95 14.47
N VAL A 275 3.82 10.89 13.53
CA VAL A 275 4.83 11.14 12.49
C VAL A 275 6.17 11.54 13.13
N LYS A 276 6.16 12.45 14.12
CA LYS A 276 7.38 12.92 14.81
C LYS A 276 8.07 11.82 15.61
N ARG A 277 7.34 10.95 16.30
CA ARG A 277 7.93 9.81 17.03
C ARG A 277 8.66 8.87 16.07
N HIS A 278 8.08 8.59 14.91
CA HIS A 278 8.68 7.68 13.95
C HIS A 278 9.91 8.27 13.24
N SER A 279 9.92 9.57 12.94
CA SER A 279 11.11 10.22 12.34
C SER A 279 12.32 10.23 13.28
N GLN A 280 12.10 10.31 14.60
CA GLN A 280 13.16 10.24 15.62
C GLN A 280 13.74 8.82 15.79
N VAL A 281 12.90 7.78 15.66
CA VAL A 281 13.36 6.37 15.72
C VAL A 281 14.16 5.99 14.47
N GLY A 282 13.76 6.44 13.28
CA GLY A 282 14.52 6.20 12.04
C GLY A 282 15.90 6.87 12.04
N THR A 283 16.03 8.06 12.62
CA THR A 283 17.32 8.78 12.71
C THR A 283 18.27 8.18 13.76
N THR A 284 17.74 7.60 14.83
CA THR A 284 18.55 6.90 15.86
C THR A 284 19.01 5.52 15.39
N ALA A 285 18.20 4.80 14.61
CA ALA A 285 18.60 3.55 13.97
C ALA A 285 19.67 3.75 12.89
N SER A 286 19.55 4.82 12.07
CA SER A 286 20.55 5.16 11.05
C SER A 286 21.91 5.56 11.67
N LYS A 287 21.94 6.28 12.80
CA LYS A 287 23.19 6.63 13.51
C LYS A 287 23.90 5.44 14.14
N ARG A 288 23.20 4.35 14.49
CA ARG A 288 23.84 3.13 15.02
C ARG A 288 24.58 2.33 13.94
N ASN A 289 24.20 2.47 12.66
CA ASN A 289 24.82 1.74 11.56
C ASN A 289 26.03 2.45 10.92
N SER A 290 26.32 3.70 11.28
CA SER A 290 27.47 4.46 10.74
C SER A 290 28.68 4.54 11.70
N GLY A 291 28.72 3.71 12.75
CA GLY A 291 29.67 3.86 13.87
C GLY A 291 30.63 2.69 14.14
N ARG A 292 30.89 1.79 13.17
CA ARG A 292 31.93 0.75 13.33
C ARG A 292 33.04 0.93 12.29
N PRO A 293 34.23 1.43 12.66
CA PRO A 293 35.40 1.34 11.79
C PRO A 293 35.87 -0.12 11.73
N SER A 294 36.00 -0.65 10.53
CA SER A 294 36.55 -1.98 10.24
C SER A 294 38.06 -1.98 10.46
N SER A 295 38.52 -2.52 11.59
CA SER A 295 39.95 -2.83 11.79
C SER A 295 40.30 -4.11 11.03
N THR A 296 40.76 -3.97 9.79
CA THR A 296 41.35 -5.06 9.01
C THR A 296 42.73 -5.39 9.58
N ARG A 297 42.84 -6.48 10.35
CA ARG A 297 44.12 -7.03 10.79
C ARG A 297 44.70 -7.85 9.63
N GLN A 298 45.63 -7.27 8.87
CA GLN A 298 46.44 -7.99 7.88
C GLN A 298 47.37 -8.97 8.59
N GLY A 299 47.13 -10.27 8.40
CA GLY A 299 48.11 -11.32 8.70
C GLY A 299 48.89 -11.61 7.42
N THR A 300 50.11 -11.08 7.32
CA THR A 300 51.07 -11.50 6.31
C THR A 300 51.89 -12.66 6.86
N GLY A 301 51.74 -13.83 6.24
CA GLY A 301 52.66 -14.94 6.39
C GLY A 301 54.01 -14.57 5.77
N ASN A 302 55.10 -15.03 6.40
CA ASN A 302 56.38 -15.11 5.72
C ASN A 302 57.08 -16.41 6.07
N THR A 303 57.57 -17.05 5.00
CA THR A 303 58.11 -18.40 4.94
C THR A 303 59.64 -18.37 5.10
N GLN A 304 60.17 -19.33 5.87
CA GLN A 304 61.52 -19.92 5.85
C GLN A 304 62.75 -19.03 5.50
N LYS A 305 63.76 -19.07 6.39
CA LYS A 305 65.13 -19.44 6.00
C LYS A 305 65.95 -20.05 7.14
N ARG A 306 66.79 -20.99 6.72
CA ARG A 306 67.62 -21.97 7.44
C ARG A 306 68.83 -21.41 8.20
N ARG A 307 69.25 -22.20 9.21
CA ARG A 307 70.62 -22.64 9.59
C ARG A 307 71.62 -21.64 10.17
N THR A 308 72.06 -21.93 11.40
CA THR A 308 73.39 -22.37 11.90
C THR A 308 73.43 -21.97 13.40
N GLY A 309 73.96 -22.71 14.38
CA GLY A 309 74.89 -23.83 14.41
C GLY A 309 75.95 -23.54 15.48
N LYS A 310 75.61 -23.78 16.76
CA LYS A 310 76.45 -24.21 17.91
C LYS A 310 75.75 -23.84 19.21
#